data_AF-A0A7W0SMM9-F1
#
_entry.id   AF-A0A7W0SMM9-F1
#
_cell.length_a   1.000
_cell.length_b   1.000
_cell.length_c   1.000
_cell.angle_alpha   90.00
_cell.angle_beta   90.00
_cell.angle_gamma   90.00
#
_symmetry.space_group_name_H-M   'P 1'
#
loop_
_entity.id
_entity.type
_entity.pdbx_description
1 polymer ?
#
loop_
_entity_poly.entity_id
_entity_poly.type
_entity_poly.pdbx_seq_one_letter_code
_entity_poly.pdbx_strand_id
1 'polypeptide(L)'
;MTRRVLAGVLVLLLAAACAIVEVFYLPLRAGSVLVPLSVVAAVAGNLVFTRAMHELTGAIWAAFLPGAVWLAVIGRSAIARPEGDLLITDGGASTQTAVVNLAFLLLGSLALAFALGTLRRRPRPTQGTAAALGTSRSSPVEPAVADQPPETAGRT
;
A
#
# COMPACT_ATOMS: atom_id res chain seq x y z
N MET A 1 -2.96 -20.20 -3.75
CA MET A 1 -3.70 -18.97 -4.14
C MET A 1 -4.79 -18.59 -3.14
N THR A 2 -5.63 -19.53 -2.69
CA THR A 2 -6.76 -19.31 -1.77
C THR A 2 -6.42 -18.49 -0.52
N ARG A 3 -5.28 -18.76 0.13
CA ARG A 3 -4.85 -18.04 1.34
C ARG A 3 -4.57 -16.54 1.11
N ARG A 4 -4.07 -16.15 -0.06
CA ARG A 4 -3.81 -14.74 -0.41
C ARG A 4 -5.11 -13.99 -0.70
N VAL A 5 -6.05 -14.65 -1.39
CA VAL A 5 -7.38 -14.11 -1.64
C VAL A 5 -8.12 -13.91 -0.31
N LEU A 6 -8.11 -14.92 0.57
CA LEU A 6 -8.74 -14.84 1.88
C LEU A 6 -8.15 -13.70 2.73
N ALA A 7 -6.82 -13.56 2.73
CA ALA A 7 -6.14 -12.48 3.43
C ALA A 7 -6.50 -11.10 2.86
N GLY A 8 -6.58 -10.96 1.54
CA GLY A 8 -7.01 -9.71 0.89
C GLY A 8 -8.46 -9.35 1.20
N VAL A 9 -9.37 -10.33 1.19
CA VAL A 9 -10.76 -10.14 1.60
C VAL A 9 -10.85 -9.71 3.07
N LEU A 10 -10.08 -10.34 3.97
CA LEU A 10 -10.05 -9.96 5.38
C LEU A 10 -9.58 -8.51 5.57
N VAL A 11 -8.53 -8.08 4.86
CA VAL A 11 -8.06 -6.69 4.88
C VAL A 11 -9.14 -5.73 4.39
N LEU A 12 -9.87 -6.11 3.33
CA LEU A 12 -10.96 -5.29 2.79
C LEU A 12 -12.11 -5.15 3.79
N LEU A 13 -12.48 -6.24 4.47
CA LEU A 13 -13.51 -6.24 5.51
C LEU A 13 -13.10 -5.41 6.72
N LEU A 14 -11.83 -5.51 7.15
CA LEU A 14 -11.29 -4.70 8.23
C LEU A 14 -11.27 -3.21 7.86
N ALA A 15 -10.88 -2.87 6.62
CA ALA A 15 -10.93 -1.50 6.12
C ALA A 15 -12.37 -0.95 6.10
N ALA A 16 -13.34 -1.76 5.66
CA ALA A 16 -14.75 -1.40 5.68
C ALA A 16 -15.27 -1.16 7.11
N ALA A 17 -14.98 -2.08 8.03
CA ALA A 17 -15.37 -1.96 9.43
C ALA A 17 -14.73 -0.73 10.09
N CYS A 18 -13.45 -0.47 9.79
CA CYS A 18 -12.73 0.72 10.26
C CYS A 18 -13.39 1.99 9.75
N ALA A 19 -13.71 2.08 8.46
CA ALA A 19 -14.37 3.24 7.87
C ALA A 19 -15.74 3.51 8.51
N ILE A 20 -16.51 2.46 8.81
CA ILE A 20 -17.79 2.60 9.50
C ILE A 20 -17.57 3.18 10.90
N VAL A 21 -16.65 2.62 11.67
CA VAL A 21 -16.30 3.11 13.02
C VAL A 21 -15.78 4.55 12.98
N GLU A 22 -15.00 4.92 11.97
CA GLU A 22 -14.51 6.28 11.76
C GLU A 22 -15.65 7.28 11.60
N VAL A 23 -16.71 6.93 10.86
CA VAL A 23 -17.89 7.80 10.70
C VAL A 23 -18.53 8.10 12.06
N PHE A 24 -18.55 7.14 12.98
CA PHE A 24 -19.05 7.34 14.35
C PHE A 24 -18.13 8.19 15.23
N TYR A 25 -16.86 8.38 14.87
CA TYR A 25 -15.95 9.28 15.59
C TYR A 25 -16.09 10.76 15.18
N LEU A 26 -16.72 11.08 14.04
CA LEU A 26 -16.93 12.49 13.65
C LEU A 26 -17.72 13.32 14.67
N PRO A 27 -18.82 12.81 15.28
CA PRO A 27 -19.54 13.56 16.31
C PRO A 27 -18.89 13.49 17.70
N LEU A 28 -17.73 12.85 17.86
CA LEU A 28 -17.10 12.67 19.17
C LEU A 28 -16.61 14.03 19.72
N ARG A 29 -17.24 14.49 20.80
CA ARG A 29 -16.90 15.73 21.49
C ARG A 29 -16.45 15.44 22.91
N ALA A 30 -15.37 16.09 23.33
CA ALA A 30 -14.97 16.18 24.73
C ALA A 30 -15.41 17.55 25.24
N GLY A 31 -16.56 17.62 25.91
CA GLY A 31 -17.19 18.89 26.28
C GLY A 31 -17.65 19.66 25.03
N SER A 32 -17.12 20.86 24.83
CA SER A 32 -17.43 21.72 23.67
C SER A 32 -16.48 21.52 22.47
N VAL A 33 -15.40 20.73 22.63
CA VAL A 33 -14.36 20.58 21.62
C VAL A 33 -14.53 19.25 20.87
N LEU A 34 -14.58 19.33 19.54
CA LEU A 34 -14.50 18.16 18.67
C LEU A 34 -13.13 17.51 18.77
N VAL A 35 -13.09 16.20 19.02
CA VAL A 35 -11.84 15.44 19.05
C VAL A 35 -11.58 14.92 17.64
N PRO A 36 -10.50 15.35 16.95
CA PRO A 36 -10.22 14.97 15.56
C PRO A 36 -9.64 13.55 15.44
N LEU A 37 -10.16 12.61 16.24
CA LEU A 37 -9.71 11.23 16.26
C LEU A 37 -10.00 10.53 14.92
N SER A 38 -11.12 10.90 14.29
CA SER A 38 -11.49 10.45 12.95
C SER A 38 -10.42 10.81 11.91
N VAL A 39 -9.81 12.00 11.98
CA VAL A 39 -8.78 12.45 11.05
C VAL A 39 -7.53 11.58 11.16
N VAL A 40 -7.07 11.33 12.38
CA VAL A 40 -5.89 10.49 12.63
C VAL A 40 -6.15 9.05 12.19
N ALA A 41 -7.33 8.51 12.51
CA ALA A 41 -7.76 7.19 12.10
C ALA A 41 -7.80 7.06 10.57
N ALA A 42 -8.41 8.02 9.85
CA ALA A 42 -8.47 8.01 8.39
C ALA A 42 -7.09 8.02 7.73
N VAL A 43 -6.15 8.82 8.25
CA VAL A 43 -4.78 8.85 7.72
C VAL A 43 -4.09 7.51 7.99
N ALA A 44 -4.12 7.02 9.22
CA ALA A 44 -3.48 5.76 9.58
C ALA A 44 -4.09 4.56 8.84
N GLY A 45 -5.41 4.47 8.78
CA GLY A 45 -6.16 3.41 8.10
C GLY A 45 -5.84 3.36 6.62
N ASN A 46 -5.91 4.49 5.91
CA ASN A 46 -5.61 4.53 4.48
C ASN A 46 -4.15 4.13 4.18
N LEU A 47 -3.18 4.51 5.03
CA LEU A 47 -1.79 4.11 4.85
C LEU A 47 -1.59 2.60 5.12
N VAL A 48 -2.11 2.11 6.25
CA VAL A 48 -1.89 0.73 6.71
C VAL A 48 -2.61 -0.27 5.81
N PHE A 49 -3.91 -0.08 5.54
CA PHE A 49 -4.68 -1.05 4.75
C PHE A 49 -4.23 -1.09 3.28
N THR A 50 -3.91 0.06 2.68
CA THR A 50 -3.37 0.11 1.30
C THR A 50 -2.07 -0.66 1.20
N ARG A 51 -1.15 -0.47 2.16
CA ARG A 51 0.13 -1.16 2.18
C ARG A 51 -0.03 -2.65 2.46
N ALA A 52 -0.83 -3.03 3.45
CA ALA A 52 -1.08 -4.43 3.79
C ALA A 52 -1.73 -5.19 2.62
N MET A 53 -2.71 -4.58 1.96
CA MET A 53 -3.36 -5.16 0.79
C MET A 53 -2.37 -5.38 -0.35
N HIS A 54 -1.46 -4.42 -0.59
CA HIS A 54 -0.41 -4.58 -1.59
C HIS A 54 0.58 -5.68 -1.23
N GLU A 55 1.04 -5.73 0.03
CA GLU A 55 2.01 -6.72 0.49
C GLU A 55 1.47 -8.16 0.43
N LEU A 56 0.16 -8.35 0.67
CA LEU A 56 -0.49 -9.65 0.63
C LEU A 56 -0.86 -10.12 -0.78
N THR A 57 -1.26 -9.20 -1.66
CA THR A 57 -1.76 -9.52 -3.01
C THR A 57 -0.71 -9.37 -4.10
N GLY A 58 0.28 -8.49 -3.92
CA GLY A 58 1.27 -8.10 -4.93
C GLY A 58 0.70 -7.23 -6.07
N ALA A 59 -0.60 -6.90 -6.05
CA ALA A 59 -1.26 -6.16 -7.12
C ALA A 59 -1.51 -4.71 -6.69
N ILE A 60 -1.11 -3.75 -7.54
CA ILE A 60 -1.37 -2.32 -7.26
C ILE A 60 -2.85 -1.98 -7.33
N TRP A 61 -3.60 -2.62 -8.24
CA TRP A 61 -5.06 -2.44 -8.34
C TRP A 61 -5.77 -2.92 -7.08
N ALA A 62 -5.33 -4.02 -6.49
CA ALA A 62 -5.91 -4.50 -5.24
C ALA A 62 -5.64 -3.54 -4.07
N ALA A 63 -4.48 -2.88 -4.07
CA ALA A 63 -4.13 -1.89 -3.04
C ALA A 63 -5.05 -0.65 -3.03
N PHE A 64 -5.73 -0.36 -4.14
CA PHE A 64 -6.71 0.74 -4.22
C PHE A 64 -8.05 0.42 -3.52
N LEU A 65 -8.41 -0.87 -3.43
CA LEU A 65 -9.72 -1.30 -2.92
C LEU A 65 -10.05 -0.79 -1.51
N PRO A 66 -9.14 -0.85 -0.52
CA PRO A 66 -9.43 -0.34 0.83
C PRO A 66 -9.82 1.14 0.83
N GLY A 67 -9.07 1.97 0.10
CA GLY A 67 -9.35 3.40 -0.03
C GLY A 67 -10.64 3.69 -0.80
N ALA A 68 -10.93 2.90 -1.84
CA ALA A 68 -12.19 3.01 -2.58
C ALA A 68 -13.41 2.70 -1.70
N VAL A 69 -13.31 1.64 -0.87
CA VAL A 69 -14.37 1.29 0.09
C VAL A 69 -14.53 2.38 1.14
N TRP A 70 -13.42 2.92 1.68
CA TRP A 70 -13.46 4.04 2.61
C TRP A 70 -14.19 5.26 2.01
N LEU A 71 -13.85 5.66 0.78
CA LEU A 71 -14.54 6.73 0.07
C LEU A 71 -16.03 6.44 -0.15
N ALA A 72 -16.38 5.19 -0.49
CA ALA A 72 -17.77 4.80 -0.68
C ALA A 72 -18.57 4.90 0.62
N VAL A 73 -18.01 4.47 1.74
CA VAL A 73 -18.64 4.58 3.07
C VAL A 73 -18.86 6.05 3.43
N ILE A 74 -17.84 6.89 3.25
CA ILE A 74 -17.93 8.33 3.55
C ILE A 74 -18.94 9.03 2.66
N GLY A 75 -18.86 8.81 1.35
CA GLY A 75 -19.80 9.37 0.39
C GLY A 75 -21.23 8.95 0.71
N ARG A 76 -21.45 7.68 1.07
CA ARG A 76 -22.76 7.18 1.52
C ARG A 76 -23.24 7.89 2.79
N SER A 77 -22.36 8.09 3.76
CA SER A 77 -22.68 8.78 5.01
C SER A 77 -22.92 10.28 4.85
N ALA A 78 -22.38 10.89 3.79
CA ALA A 78 -22.55 12.30 3.45
C ALA A 78 -23.83 12.58 2.64
N ILE A 79 -24.46 11.54 2.06
CA ILE A 79 -25.76 11.69 1.40
C ILE A 79 -26.84 11.81 2.46
N ALA A 80 -27.41 13.00 2.61
CA ALA A 80 -28.50 13.27 3.52
C ALA A 80 -29.70 12.37 3.24
N ARG A 81 -30.24 11.72 4.28
CA ARG A 81 -31.54 11.06 4.19
C ARG A 81 -32.64 12.12 4.23
N PRO A 82 -33.71 11.98 3.42
CA PRO A 82 -34.85 12.91 3.41
C PRO A 82 -35.63 12.94 4.73
N GLU A 83 -35.30 12.03 5.65
CA GLU A 83 -35.85 11.91 7.00
C GLU A 83 -35.24 12.91 8.01
N GLY A 84 -34.20 13.67 7.63
CA GLY A 84 -33.55 14.65 8.51
C GLY A 84 -32.59 14.06 9.55
N ASP A 85 -32.43 12.73 9.57
CA ASP A 85 -31.44 12.04 10.40
C ASP A 85 -30.11 11.92 9.65
N LEU A 86 -29.18 12.77 10.06
CA LEU A 86 -27.86 12.91 9.48
C LEU A 86 -26.84 12.42 10.51
N LEU A 87 -26.18 11.29 10.23
CA LEU A 87 -25.00 10.84 10.97
C LEU A 87 -23.85 11.88 10.86
N ILE A 88 -23.78 12.60 9.75
CA ILE A 88 -22.98 13.83 9.62
C ILE A 88 -23.92 14.99 9.88
N THR A 89 -24.12 15.33 11.15
CA THR A 89 -25.05 16.38 11.58
C THR A 89 -24.88 17.67 10.77
N ASP A 90 -25.82 17.97 9.88
CA ASP A 90 -26.06 19.36 9.41
C ASP A 90 -26.73 20.18 10.55
N GLY A 91 -27.21 19.51 11.60
CA GLY A 91 -27.82 20.10 12.78
C GLY A 91 -26.82 20.78 13.72
N GLY A 92 -26.28 21.92 13.32
CA GLY A 92 -25.54 22.84 14.19
C GLY A 92 -24.22 23.30 13.59
N ALA A 93 -24.28 24.09 12.52
CA ALA A 93 -23.19 24.70 11.79
C ALA A 93 -22.23 25.55 12.67
N SER A 94 -21.40 24.89 13.48
CA SER A 94 -20.18 25.48 14.02
C SER A 94 -19.09 25.32 12.99
N THR A 95 -18.35 26.39 12.69
CA THR A 95 -17.22 26.40 11.75
C THR A 95 -16.22 25.26 12.03
N GLN A 96 -16.10 24.85 13.29
CA GLN A 96 -15.23 23.75 13.71
C GLN A 96 -15.65 22.38 13.16
N THR A 97 -16.95 22.08 13.07
CA THR A 97 -17.43 20.80 12.52
C THR A 97 -17.12 20.70 11.02
N ALA A 98 -17.34 21.79 10.29
CA ALA A 98 -17.01 21.85 8.87
C ALA A 98 -15.50 21.64 8.61
N VAL A 99 -14.65 22.27 9.44
CA VAL A 99 -13.18 22.12 9.34
C VAL A 99 -12.75 20.68 9.61
N VAL A 100 -13.31 20.00 10.63
CA VAL A 100 -12.96 18.60 10.94
C VAL A 100 -13.41 17.66 9.83
N ASN A 101 -14.62 17.83 9.30
CA ASN A 101 -15.13 17.02 8.19
C ASN A 101 -14.28 17.20 6.92
N LEU A 102 -13.91 18.44 6.60
CA LEU A 102 -13.01 18.74 5.48
C LEU A 102 -11.62 18.15 5.70
N ALA A 103 -11.04 18.32 6.89
CA ALA A 103 -9.73 17.76 7.22
C ALA A 103 -9.72 16.23 7.12
N PHE A 104 -10.75 15.57 7.63
CA PHE A 104 -10.94 14.13 7.54
C PHE A 104 -10.96 13.66 6.07
N LEU A 105 -11.77 14.31 5.24
CA LEU A 105 -11.89 13.96 3.83
C LEU A 105 -10.59 14.24 3.05
N LEU A 106 -10.02 15.43 3.22
CA LEU A 106 -8.82 15.87 2.50
C LEU A 106 -7.59 15.07 2.90
N LEU A 107 -7.33 14.93 4.20
CA LEU A 107 -6.15 14.22 4.70
C LEU A 107 -6.27 12.72 4.47
N GLY A 108 -7.46 12.12 4.63
CA GLY A 108 -7.68 10.71 4.30
C GLY A 108 -7.45 10.43 2.81
N SER A 109 -7.99 11.28 1.93
CA SER A 109 -7.79 11.15 0.47
C SER A 109 -6.33 11.37 0.07
N LEU A 110 -5.66 12.34 0.68
CA LEU A 110 -4.24 12.61 0.45
C LEU A 110 -3.37 11.45 0.92
N ALA A 111 -3.69 10.85 2.08
CA ALA A 111 -2.99 9.68 2.60
C ALA A 111 -3.13 8.47 1.65
N LEU A 112 -4.33 8.24 1.10
CA LEU A 112 -4.55 7.21 0.08
C LEU A 112 -3.70 7.47 -1.18
N ALA A 113 -3.75 8.69 -1.72
CA ALA A 113 -2.97 9.06 -2.90
C ALA A 113 -1.47 8.92 -2.65
N PHE A 114 -1.00 9.33 -1.47
CA PHE A 114 0.38 9.19 -1.04
C PHE A 114 0.80 7.72 -0.95
N ALA A 115 -0.01 6.87 -0.29
CA ALA A 115 0.26 5.44 -0.19
C ALA A 115 0.45 4.81 -1.58
N LEU A 116 -0.49 5.04 -2.50
CA LEU A 116 -0.42 4.52 -3.86
C LEU A 116 0.78 5.07 -4.64
N GLY A 117 1.12 6.34 -4.43
CA GLY A 117 2.31 6.97 -5.00
C GLY A 117 3.60 6.30 -4.53
N THR A 118 3.72 5.98 -3.24
CA THR A 118 4.92 5.29 -2.71
C THR A 118 5.06 3.86 -3.22
N LEU A 119 3.95 3.16 -3.48
CA LEU A 119 3.97 1.81 -4.03
C LEU A 119 4.50 1.78 -5.47
N ARG A 120 4.19 2.81 -6.29
CA ARG A 120 4.70 2.94 -7.67
C ARG A 120 6.21 3.17 -7.74
N ARG A 121 6.81 3.75 -6.70
CA ARG A 121 8.22 4.15 -6.68
C ARG A 121 9.18 3.03 -6.28
N ARG A 122 8.72 1.83 -5.89
CA ARG A 122 9.61 0.74 -5.45
C ARG A 122 10.41 0.18 -6.65
N PRO A 123 11.74 0.38 -6.73
CA PRO A 123 12.56 -0.20 -7.78
C PRO A 123 12.52 -1.72 -7.64
N ARG A 124 12.33 -2.45 -8.75
CA ARG A 124 12.52 -3.90 -8.74
C ARG A 124 13.96 -4.18 -8.30
N PRO A 125 14.20 -5.00 -7.26
CA PRO A 125 15.56 -5.43 -6.93
C PRO A 125 16.15 -6.10 -8.16
N THR A 126 17.17 -5.48 -8.74
CA THR A 126 17.85 -5.98 -9.93
C THR A 126 18.51 -7.31 -9.57
N GLN A 127 17.92 -8.43 -9.98
CA GLN A 127 18.49 -9.77 -9.82
C GLN A 127 19.83 -9.97 -10.57
N GLY A 128 20.31 -8.94 -11.29
CA GLY A 128 21.53 -8.98 -12.10
C GLY A 128 22.85 -9.00 -11.32
N THR A 129 22.91 -8.53 -10.08
CA THR A 129 24.18 -8.45 -9.33
C THR A 129 24.63 -9.82 -8.80
N ALA A 130 23.69 -10.75 -8.51
CA ALA A 130 24.02 -12.10 -8.08
C ALA A 130 24.51 -13.01 -9.23
N ALA A 131 23.99 -12.80 -10.45
CA ALA A 131 24.44 -13.53 -11.64
C ALA A 131 25.84 -13.08 -12.10
N ALA A 132 26.20 -11.81 -11.93
CA ALA A 132 27.52 -11.29 -12.29
C ALA A 132 28.65 -11.77 -11.35
N LEU A 133 28.34 -12.10 -10.09
CA LEU A 133 29.31 -12.61 -9.12
C LEU A 133 29.48 -14.13 -9.15
N GLY A 134 28.61 -14.87 -9.84
CA GLY A 134 28.63 -16.34 -9.94
C GLY A 134 29.46 -16.92 -11.08
N THR A 135 29.75 -16.14 -12.13
CA THR A 135 30.34 -16.67 -13.39
C THR A 135 31.85 -16.46 -13.51
N SER A 136 32.53 -15.93 -12.49
CA SER A 136 33.96 -15.58 -12.53
C SER A 136 34.88 -16.59 -11.81
N ARG A 137 34.46 -17.87 -11.67
CA ARG A 137 35.30 -18.95 -11.14
C ARG A 137 35.22 -20.22 -11.99
N SER A 138 35.78 -20.17 -13.19
CA SER A 138 36.34 -21.36 -13.86
C SER A 138 37.11 -20.94 -15.11
N SER A 139 38.29 -20.36 -14.92
CA SER A 139 39.34 -20.43 -15.94
C SER A 139 40.40 -21.37 -15.37
N PRO A 140 40.45 -22.64 -15.82
CA PRO A 140 41.58 -23.51 -15.53
C PRO A 140 42.82 -22.87 -16.17
N VAL A 141 43.77 -22.49 -15.34
CA VAL A 141 45.13 -22.17 -15.78
C VAL A 141 45.69 -23.47 -16.36
N GLU A 142 45.71 -23.56 -17.69
CA GLU A 142 46.41 -24.59 -18.43
C GLU A 142 47.91 -24.28 -18.36
N PRO A 143 48.74 -25.07 -17.65
CA PRO A 143 50.16 -24.82 -17.60
C PRO A 143 50.78 -25.19 -18.94
N ALA A 144 51.44 -24.19 -19.54
CA ALA A 144 52.26 -24.32 -20.72
C ALA A 144 53.25 -25.49 -20.58
N VAL A 145 52.98 -26.59 -21.26
CA VAL A 145 53.97 -27.63 -21.57
C VAL A 145 54.73 -27.15 -22.80
N ALA A 146 55.87 -26.54 -22.53
CA ALA A 146 56.93 -26.41 -23.50
C ALA A 146 57.61 -27.76 -23.70
N ASP A 147 58.13 -27.95 -24.92
CA ASP A 147 59.25 -28.83 -25.27
C ASP A 147 58.91 -30.23 -25.83
N GLN A 148 58.70 -30.29 -27.15
CA GLN A 148 59.20 -31.41 -27.95
C GLN A 148 59.80 -30.92 -29.29
N PRO A 149 61.06 -31.28 -29.60
CA PRO A 149 61.73 -30.93 -30.86
C PRO A 149 61.31 -31.85 -32.02
N PRO A 150 61.57 -31.45 -33.28
CA PRO A 150 61.19 -32.23 -34.46
C PRO A 150 62.14 -33.43 -34.66
N GLU A 151 61.63 -34.64 -34.44
CA GLU A 151 62.34 -35.86 -34.83
C GLU A 151 62.22 -36.05 -36.36
N THR A 152 63.31 -35.70 -37.04
CA THR A 152 63.60 -35.93 -38.45
C THR A 152 63.51 -37.41 -38.84
N ALA A 153 62.73 -37.65 -39.87
CA ALA A 153 63.03 -38.48 -41.04
C ALA A 153 64.07 -39.61 -40.91
N GLY A 154 63.62 -40.85 -41.16
CA GLY A 154 64.34 -41.75 -42.07
C GLY A 154 64.37 -43.23 -41.70
N ARG A 155 64.31 -44.06 -42.76
CA ARG A 155 64.61 -45.52 -42.87
C ARG A 155 63.47 -46.44 -42.46
N THR A 156 62.99 -47.39 -43.28
CA THR A 156 63.38 -47.96 -44.58
C THR A 156 62.15 -48.67 -45.14
#